data_AF-X0ST69-F1
#
_entry.id   AF-X0ST69-F1
#
_cell.length_a   1.000
_cell.length_b   1.000
_cell.length_c   1.000
_cell.angle_alpha   90.00
_cell.angle_beta   90.00
_cell.angle_gamma   90.00
#
_symmetry.space_group_name_H-M   'P 1'
#
loop_
_entity.id
_entity.type
_entity.pdbx_description
1 polymer ?
#
loop_
_entity_poly.entity_id
_entity_poly.type
_entity_poly.pdbx_seq_one_letter_code
_entity_poly.pdbx_strand_id
1 'polypeptide(L)'
;MKIYDCFNFFNELDILELRLNILHEHVDYFVAVESSVTHSGQPKPFFLEENMDRFSKFSDKLISYKIHDTPEDFINLPPTSDPPLSEVYGYITT
;
A
#
# COMPACT_ATOMS: atom_id res chain seq x y z
N MET A 1 -11.43 -10.05 17.94
CA MET A 1 -10.64 -10.31 16.72
C MET A 1 -10.98 -9.21 15.74
N LYS A 2 -9.98 -8.63 15.06
CA LYS A 2 -10.16 -7.54 14.09
C LYS A 2 -9.87 -8.05 12.68
N ILE A 3 -10.63 -7.61 11.68
CA ILE A 3 -10.48 -8.00 10.28
C ILE A 3 -9.93 -6.81 9.48
N TYR A 4 -8.79 -7.02 8.84
CA TYR A 4 -8.10 -6.03 8.02
C TYR A 4 -8.10 -6.45 6.56
N ASP A 5 -8.46 -5.52 5.68
CA ASP A 5 -8.34 -5.68 4.24
C ASP A 5 -7.11 -4.94 3.73
N CYS A 6 -6.01 -5.66 3.50
CA CYS A 6 -4.73 -5.09 3.07
C CYS A 6 -4.52 -5.28 1.56
N PHE A 7 -4.14 -4.22 0.85
CA PHE A 7 -3.91 -4.27 -0.60
C PHE A 7 -2.93 -3.20 -1.06
N ASN A 8 -2.27 -3.48 -2.19
CA ASN A 8 -1.50 -2.46 -2.91
C ASN A 8 -2.45 -1.61 -3.76
N PHE A 9 -2.21 -0.30 -3.79
CA PHE A 9 -2.98 0.67 -4.54
C PHE A 9 -2.09 1.40 -5.55
N PHE A 10 -2.62 1.62 -6.76
CA PHE A 10 -1.98 2.44 -7.78
C PHE A 10 -2.90 3.60 -8.20
N ASN A 11 -3.62 3.53 -9.32
CA ASN A 11 -4.44 4.64 -9.82
C ASN A 11 -5.91 4.25 -10.11
N GLU A 12 -6.32 3.06 -9.68
CA GLU A 12 -7.63 2.49 -9.95
C GLU A 12 -8.69 2.98 -8.94
N LEU A 13 -8.95 4.30 -8.93
CA LEU A 13 -9.85 4.96 -7.97
C LEU A 13 -11.27 4.37 -7.96
N ASP A 14 -11.79 4.00 -9.14
CA ASP A 14 -13.15 3.44 -9.27
C ASP A 14 -13.23 2.03 -8.67
N ILE A 15 -12.17 1.24 -8.82
CA ILE A 15 -12.09 -0.10 -8.23
C ILE A 15 -11.92 0.01 -6.71
N LEU A 16 -11.15 0.98 -6.23
CA LEU A 16 -11.04 1.26 -4.81
C LEU A 16 -12.41 1.64 -4.23
N GLU A 17 -13.14 2.57 -4.86
CA GLU A 17 -14.48 2.96 -4.40
C GLU A 17 -15.44 1.76 -4.37
N LEU A 18 -15.42 0.91 -5.40
CA LEU A 18 -16.23 -0.30 -5.45
C LEU A 18 -15.87 -1.24 -4.29
N ARG A 19 -14.59 -1.51 -4.08
CA ARG A 19 -14.07 -2.36 -2.99
C ARG A 19 -14.51 -1.84 -1.62
N LEU A 20 -14.32 -0.54 -1.37
CA LEU A 20 -14.68 0.10 -0.10
C LEU A 20 -16.19 -0.03 0.15
N ASN A 21 -17.03 0.22 -0.85
CA ASN A 21 -18.48 0.08 -0.70
C ASN A 21 -18.92 -1.37 -0.46
N ILE A 22 -18.35 -2.34 -1.17
CA ILE A 22 -18.71 -3.76 -1.02
C ILE A 22 -18.29 -4.31 0.34
N LEU A 23 -17.09 -3.96 0.81
CA LEU A 23 -16.49 -4.58 1.99
C LEU A 23 -16.68 -3.78 3.28
N HIS A 24 -17.25 -2.57 3.22
CA HIS A 24 -17.36 -1.66 4.37
C HIS A 24 -17.94 -2.31 5.63
N GLU A 25 -18.98 -3.14 5.47
CA GLU A 25 -19.68 -3.81 6.57
C GLU A 25 -19.01 -5.11 7.03
N HIS A 26 -18.00 -5.57 6.30
CA HIS A 26 -17.35 -6.88 6.52
C HIS A 26 -15.98 -6.77 7.17
N VAL A 27 -15.37 -5.57 7.18
CA VAL A 27 -14.02 -5.35 7.70
C VAL A 27 -13.99 -4.19 8.70
N ASP A 28 -13.04 -4.26 9.64
CA ASP A 28 -12.81 -3.19 10.59
C ASP A 28 -11.99 -2.06 9.96
N TYR A 29 -11.01 -2.39 9.13
CA TYR A 29 -10.11 -1.42 8.50
C TYR A 29 -9.70 -1.86 7.08
N PHE A 30 -9.50 -0.86 6.23
CA PHE A 30 -8.82 -1.00 4.95
C PHE A 30 -7.40 -0.47 5.08
N VAL A 31 -6.41 -1.19 4.58
CA VAL A 31 -5.01 -0.76 4.55
C VAL A 31 -4.56 -0.69 3.10
N ALA A 32 -4.59 0.53 2.56
CA ALA A 32 -4.12 0.83 1.22
C ALA A 32 -2.63 1.17 1.27
N VAL A 33 -1.81 0.33 0.68
CA VAL A 33 -0.36 0.52 0.57
C VAL A 33 -0.03 1.10 -0.80
N GLU A 34 0.60 2.27 -0.84
CA GLU A 34 0.97 2.93 -2.09
C GLU A 34 2.45 3.30 -2.08
N SER A 35 3.18 2.97 -3.15
CA SER A 35 4.60 3.35 -3.32
C SER A 35 4.77 4.73 -3.95
N SER A 36 5.91 5.39 -3.73
CA SER A 36 6.34 6.60 -4.44
C SER A 36 6.82 6.32 -5.86
N VAL A 37 6.91 5.06 -6.28
CA VAL A 37 7.31 4.66 -7.64
C VAL A 37 6.29 3.73 -8.31
N THR A 38 6.29 3.70 -9.64
CA THR A 38 5.52 2.74 -10.45
C THR A 38 6.13 1.34 -10.36
N HIS A 39 5.40 0.33 -10.86
CA HIS A 39 5.93 -1.04 -11.02
C HIS A 39 7.15 -1.12 -11.96
N SER A 40 7.38 -0.10 -12.80
CA SER A 40 8.57 0.04 -13.65
C SER A 40 9.66 0.91 -13.03
N GLY A 41 9.55 1.27 -11.75
CA GLY A 41 10.55 2.04 -11.00
C GLY A 41 10.57 3.54 -11.31
N GLN A 42 9.55 4.09 -11.97
CA GLN A 42 9.50 5.53 -12.25
C GLN A 42 8.84 6.28 -11.10
N PRO A 43 9.30 7.49 -10.72
CA PRO A 43 8.63 8.29 -9.70
C PRO A 43 7.17 8.55 -10.04
N LYS A 44 6.29 8.53 -9.03
CA LYS A 44 4.88 8.84 -9.17
C LYS A 44 4.33 9.60 -7.96
N PRO A 45 3.23 10.36 -8.10
CA PRO A 45 2.51 10.90 -6.96
C PRO A 45 1.81 9.78 -6.16
N PHE A 46 1.29 10.16 -4.99
CA PHE A 46 0.39 9.34 -4.20
C PHE A 46 -1.05 9.65 -4.59
N PHE A 47 -1.60 8.85 -5.51
CA PHE A 47 -2.92 9.07 -6.08
C PHE A 47 -4.02 9.00 -5.01
N LEU A 48 -3.84 8.20 -3.96
CA LEU A 48 -4.85 8.09 -2.90
C LEU A 48 -4.94 9.38 -2.09
N GLU A 49 -3.80 9.99 -1.78
CA GLU A 49 -3.72 11.24 -1.02
C GLU A 49 -4.35 12.40 -1.81
N GLU A 50 -4.02 12.52 -3.10
CA GLU A 50 -4.58 13.55 -3.98
C GLU A 50 -6.11 13.46 -4.13
N ASN A 51 -6.69 12.28 -3.88
CA ASN A 51 -8.11 12.01 -4.06
C ASN A 51 -8.83 11.65 -2.75
N MET A 52 -8.24 11.94 -1.59
CA MET A 52 -8.79 11.51 -0.30
C MET A 52 -10.20 12.05 -0.04
N ASP A 53 -10.53 13.24 -0.57
CA ASP A 53 -11.87 13.83 -0.49
C ASP A 53 -12.96 12.92 -1.09
N ARG A 54 -12.63 12.19 -2.17
CA ARG A 54 -13.52 11.20 -2.80
C ARG A 54 -13.88 10.06 -1.84
N PHE A 55 -12.99 9.73 -0.92
CA PHE A 55 -13.13 8.62 0.03
C PHE A 55 -13.48 9.07 1.44
N SER A 56 -13.88 10.33 1.64
CA SER A 56 -14.23 10.93 2.94
C SER A 56 -15.23 10.09 3.75
N LYS A 57 -16.20 9.44 3.08
CA LYS A 57 -17.16 8.50 3.69
C LYS A 57 -16.49 7.34 4.46
N PHE A 58 -15.28 6.96 4.07
CA PHE A 58 -14.55 5.80 4.58
C PHE A 58 -13.36 6.20 5.48
N SER A 59 -13.21 7.48 5.79
CA SER A 59 -12.04 8.03 6.51
C SER A 59 -11.85 7.45 7.91
N ASP A 60 -12.89 6.87 8.50
CA ASP A 60 -12.85 6.18 9.79
C ASP A 60 -12.20 4.79 9.72
N LYS A 61 -12.20 4.17 8.53
CA LYS A 61 -11.66 2.80 8.30
C LYS A 61 -10.48 2.74 7.33
N LEU A 62 -10.28 3.74 6.49
CA LEU A 62 -9.28 3.75 5.44
C LEU A 62 -7.92 4.27 5.94
N ILE A 63 -6.96 3.36 6.06
CA ILE A 63 -5.57 3.63 6.43
C ILE A 63 -4.75 3.71 5.14
N SER A 64 -4.14 4.86 4.89
CA SER A 64 -3.18 5.06 3.79
C SER A 64 -1.75 4.88 4.32
N TYR A 65 -1.02 3.92 3.75
CA TYR A 65 0.37 3.64 4.08
C TYR A 65 1.26 3.89 2.87
N LYS A 66 2.15 4.89 2.98
CA LYS A 66 3.03 5.34 1.90
C LYS A 66 4.40 4.70 2.01
N ILE A 67 4.86 4.07 0.93
CA ILE A 67 6.20 3.50 0.80
C ILE A 67 7.08 4.50 0.06
N HIS A 68 8.22 4.85 0.64
CA HIS A 68 9.19 5.79 0.05
C HIS A 68 10.54 5.14 -0.27
N ASP A 69 10.81 3.98 0.33
CA ASP A 69 12.07 3.25 0.34
C ASP A 69 12.02 2.01 -0.57
N THR A 70 11.29 2.12 -1.69
CA THR A 70 11.27 1.04 -2.70
C THR A 70 12.68 0.86 -3.28
N PRO A 71 13.28 -0.35 -3.21
CA PRO A 71 14.62 -0.58 -3.75
C PRO A 71 14.67 -0.36 -5.26
N GLU A 72 15.72 0.31 -5.75
CA GLU A 72 16.02 0.41 -7.18
C GLU A 72 16.71 -0.86 -7.70
N ASP A 73 17.43 -1.56 -6.83
CA ASP A 73 18.14 -2.80 -7.11
C ASP A 73 17.67 -3.91 -6.15
N PHE A 74 17.03 -4.93 -6.71
CA PHE A 74 16.56 -6.10 -5.97
C PHE A 74 17.61 -7.22 -5.90
N ILE A 75 18.75 -7.08 -6.59
CA ILE A 75 19.91 -7.96 -6.47
C ILE A 75 20.76 -7.51 -5.27
N ASN A 76 21.02 -6.21 -5.18
CA ASN A 76 21.80 -5.61 -4.09
C ASN A 76 20.91 -4.77 -3.18
N LEU A 77 20.07 -5.44 -2.40
CA LEU A 77 19.15 -4.78 -1.46
C LEU A 77 19.92 -3.99 -0.39
N PRO A 78 19.43 -2.79 -0.01
CA PRO A 78 20.06 -2.01 1.04
C PRO A 78 20.02 -2.75 2.39
N PRO A 79 21.03 -2.59 3.26
CA PRO A 79 20.97 -3.17 4.59
C PRO A 79 19.82 -2.54 5.38
N THR A 80 19.04 -3.39 6.05
CA THR A 80 17.93 -2.96 6.92
C THR A 80 18.17 -3.39 8.36
N SER A 81 17.81 -2.52 9.31
CA SER A 81 17.80 -2.85 10.74
C SER A 81 16.49 -3.47 11.20
N ASP A 82 15.48 -3.50 10.32
CA ASP A 82 14.18 -4.11 10.58
C ASP A 82 14.31 -5.65 10.46
N PRO A 83 14.15 -6.39 11.58
CA PRO A 83 14.41 -7.84 11.56
C PRO A 83 13.47 -8.61 10.62
N PRO A 84 12.14 -8.35 10.59
CA PRO A 84 11.26 -8.92 9.56
C PRO A 84 11.71 -8.65 8.12
N LEU A 85 12.05 -7.41 7.77
CA LEU A 85 12.50 -7.08 6.41
C LEU A 85 13.82 -7.79 6.07
N SER A 86 14.74 -7.92 7.03
CA SER A 86 15.98 -8.68 6.85
C SER A 86 15.72 -10.15 6.54
N GLU A 87 14.69 -10.75 7.14
CA GLU A 87 14.29 -12.14 6.83
C GLU A 87 13.75 -12.22 5.40
N VAL A 88 12.91 -11.27 4.99
CA VAL A 88 12.34 -11.21 3.64
C VAL A 88 13.43 -11.10 2.57
N TYR A 89 14.44 -10.24 2.77
CA TYR A 89 15.54 -10.08 1.84
C TYR A 89 16.37 -11.36 1.65
N GLY A 90 16.43 -12.22 2.68
CA GLY A 90 17.06 -13.54 2.61
C GLY A 90 16.39 -14.50 1.62
N TYR A 91 15.09 -14.35 1.35
CA TYR A 91 14.38 -15.21 0.37
C TYR A 91 14.56 -14.75 -1.08
N ILE A 92 15.00 -13.51 -1.31
CA ILE A 92 15.08 -12.88 -2.64
C ILE A 92 16.48 -13.04 -3.25
N THR A 93 17.50 -13.30 -2.42
CA THR A 93 18.93 -13.31 -2.79
C THR A 93 19.51 -14.69 -3.15
N THR A 94 18.67 -15.71 -3.39
CA THR A 94 19.06 -17.04 -3.93
C THR A 94 18.87 -17.14 -5.44
#